data_AF-A0A9P8AC24-F1
#
_entry.id   AF-A0A9P8AC24-F1
#
_cell.length_a   1.000
_cell.length_b   1.000
_cell.length_c   1.000
_cell.angle_alpha   90.00
_cell.angle_beta   90.00
_cell.angle_gamma   90.00
#
_symmetry.space_group_name_H-M   'P 1'
#
loop_
_entity.id
_entity.type
_entity.pdbx_description
1 polymer ?
#
loop_
_entity_poly.entity_id
_entity_poly.type
_entity_poly.pdbx_seq_one_letter_code
_entity_poly.pdbx_strand_id
1 'polypeptide(L)'
;MDLSRTDILLSELLTGESLTHRLKVKTTTTLKPKRPRLQQDRHGKLRSQGFRSLGLTEDQSFGPGSWTREVVDAPDVTDKETIVQLSKMNYNSYTEVASPGWYDLEGNWSVNSTFGWEEDGVRGHVFSSADNSTLIVAIKGTSAAILGGGGGTATRDKTNDNLLFSCCCAKVDLTWRGVCDCHTGGSKCNQNCLEDSVSSDNAYYNIAMTILWAVQDMYPDTKVWLTGHSLGGGLGALLGLTFGVPTVTFEVPGDRLAAQRLHLPGPPAINWDDFPLFHVGHTADPIFQGVCNGPRSACYYSGFALESKCHTGRTCVYDPVAEDNWRVDIRTHRLFDTIEGVLKVKEVPKCQQEVGCVDCSNWEFS
;
A
#
# COMPACT_ATOMS: atom_id res chain seq x y z
N MET A 1 -33.02 -1.46 27.61
CA MET A 1 -32.18 -2.27 28.49
C MET A 1 -30.80 -2.16 27.88
N ASP A 2 -29.98 -1.22 28.36
CA ASP A 2 -28.66 -0.96 27.78
C ASP A 2 -27.68 -2.00 28.33
N LEU A 3 -27.12 -2.81 27.44
CA LEU A 3 -26.00 -3.70 27.77
C LEU A 3 -24.77 -2.83 28.00
N SER A 4 -24.14 -2.95 29.17
CA SER A 4 -22.93 -2.20 29.48
C SER A 4 -21.72 -2.86 28.81
N ARG A 5 -20.66 -2.08 28.55
CA ARG A 5 -19.38 -2.57 28.00
C ARG A 5 -18.80 -3.74 28.83
N THR A 6 -19.05 -3.75 30.13
CA THR A 6 -18.61 -4.79 31.06
C THR A 6 -19.34 -6.12 30.81
N ASP A 7 -20.62 -6.07 30.42
CA ASP A 7 -21.43 -7.27 30.15
C ASP A 7 -20.98 -7.95 28.86
N ILE A 8 -20.58 -7.16 27.85
CA ILE A 8 -20.02 -7.66 26.58
C ILE A 8 -18.67 -8.34 26.84
N LEU A 9 -17.75 -7.66 27.54
CA LEU A 9 -16.43 -8.22 27.88
C LEU A 9 -16.54 -9.50 28.70
N LEU A 10 -17.46 -9.54 29.66
CA LEU A 10 -17.70 -10.72 30.49
C LEU A 10 -18.23 -11.89 29.64
N SER A 11 -19.13 -11.62 28.70
CA SER A 11 -19.66 -12.63 27.80
C SER A 11 -18.61 -13.13 26.80
N GLU A 12 -17.74 -12.26 26.27
CA GLU A 12 -16.61 -12.65 25.41
C GLU A 12 -15.61 -13.53 26.17
N LEU A 13 -15.31 -13.19 27.43
CA LEU A 13 -14.46 -14.00 28.32
C LEU A 13 -15.06 -15.37 28.66
N LEU A 14 -16.39 -15.43 28.84
CA LEU A 14 -17.09 -16.67 29.22
C LEU A 14 -17.30 -17.62 28.03
N THR A 15 -17.51 -17.08 26.83
CA THR A 15 -17.82 -17.87 25.63
C THR A 15 -16.58 -18.14 24.78
N GLY A 16 -15.55 -17.31 24.88
CA GLY A 16 -14.40 -17.33 23.96
C GLY A 16 -14.72 -16.79 22.57
N GLU A 17 -15.96 -16.34 22.32
CA GLU A 17 -16.39 -15.73 21.07
C GLU A 17 -16.37 -14.20 21.22
N SER A 18 -15.77 -13.50 20.26
CA SER A 18 -15.82 -12.03 20.24
C SER A 18 -17.20 -11.59 19.75
N LEU A 19 -17.90 -10.83 20.59
CA LEU A 19 -19.25 -10.29 20.36
C LEU A 19 -19.19 -8.89 19.73
N THR A 20 -17.99 -8.35 19.56
CA THR A 20 -17.70 -7.22 18.67
C THR A 20 -16.74 -7.73 17.59
N HIS A 21 -17.11 -7.69 16.30
CA HIS A 21 -16.19 -8.07 15.21
C HIS A 21 -15.05 -7.04 15.09
N ARG A 22 -14.13 -7.05 16.05
CA ARG A 22 -12.88 -6.29 16.03
C ARG A 22 -11.90 -7.05 15.14
N LEU A 23 -11.12 -6.31 14.34
CA LEU A 23 -9.97 -6.90 13.64
C LEU A 23 -9.10 -7.62 14.68
N LYS A 24 -8.76 -8.89 14.41
CA LYS A 24 -7.83 -9.60 15.29
C LYS A 24 -6.46 -8.95 15.18
N VAL A 25 -5.81 -8.87 16.32
CA VAL A 25 -4.55 -8.17 16.48
C VAL A 25 -3.51 -9.16 16.95
N LYS A 26 -2.32 -9.07 16.35
CA LYS A 26 -1.14 -9.80 16.78
C LYS A 26 -0.06 -8.82 17.18
N THR A 27 0.45 -8.98 18.40
CA THR A 27 1.64 -8.25 18.84
C THR A 27 2.86 -8.76 18.08
N THR A 28 3.60 -7.84 17.49
CA THR A 28 4.81 -8.13 16.71
C THR A 28 5.87 -7.06 16.93
N THR A 29 7.01 -7.18 16.26
CA THR A 29 8.09 -6.22 16.33
C THR A 29 8.29 -5.52 15.00
N THR A 30 8.47 -4.20 15.06
CA THR A 30 8.85 -3.38 13.90
C THR A 30 10.15 -2.61 14.19
N LEU A 31 10.70 -2.01 13.14
CA LEU A 31 11.83 -1.11 13.23
C LEU A 31 11.36 0.25 12.71
N LYS A 32 11.35 1.25 13.59
CA LYS A 32 11.00 2.62 13.22
C LYS A 32 12.24 3.51 13.13
N PRO A 33 12.31 4.42 12.16
CA PRO A 33 13.41 5.37 12.10
C PRO A 33 13.32 6.27 13.34
N LYS A 34 14.47 6.55 13.97
CA LYS A 34 14.52 7.53 15.05
C LYS A 34 14.10 8.88 14.47
N ARG A 35 13.05 9.48 15.02
CA ARG A 35 12.67 10.86 14.67
C ARG A 35 13.89 11.76 14.90
N PRO A 36 14.35 12.52 13.89
CA PRO A 36 15.30 13.60 14.13
C PRO A 36 14.74 14.49 15.24
N ARG A 37 15.57 14.90 16.20
CA ARG A 37 15.14 15.92 17.17
C ARG A 37 14.73 17.14 16.37
N LEU A 38 13.45 17.51 16.41
CA LEU A 38 12.96 18.79 15.90
C LEU A 38 13.80 19.89 16.55
N GLN A 39 14.73 20.47 15.80
CA GLN A 39 15.51 21.59 16.29
C GLN A 39 14.60 22.82 16.18
N GLN A 40 14.02 23.20 17.31
CA GLN A 40 13.15 24.37 17.42
C GLN A 40 13.97 25.61 17.06
N ASP A 41 13.64 26.24 15.93
CA ASP A 41 14.15 27.57 15.58
C ASP A 41 13.68 28.58 16.65
N ARG A 42 14.49 29.62 16.91
CA ARG A 42 14.24 30.61 17.98
C ARG A 42 13.04 31.55 17.72
N HIS A 43 12.28 31.36 16.65
CA HIS A 43 11.21 32.26 16.19
C HIS A 43 9.82 31.60 16.13
N GLY A 44 9.64 30.38 16.63
CA GLY A 44 8.31 29.84 16.99
C GLY A 44 7.31 29.67 15.85
N LYS A 45 7.76 29.59 14.58
CA LYS A 45 6.89 29.25 13.45
C LYS A 45 7.00 27.77 13.11
N LEU A 46 5.91 27.02 13.29
CA LEU A 46 5.72 25.70 12.68
C LEU A 46 5.58 25.91 11.17
N ARG A 47 6.64 25.64 10.40
CA ARG A 47 6.52 25.47 8.95
C ARG A 47 6.19 24.00 8.69
N SER A 48 5.19 23.72 7.85
CA SER A 48 5.00 22.43 7.19
C SER A 48 6.19 22.21 6.26
N GLN A 49 7.26 21.66 6.80
CA GLN A 49 8.46 21.35 6.03
C GLN A 49 8.41 19.87 5.69
N GLY A 50 8.15 19.56 4.42
CA GLY A 50 8.34 18.23 3.87
C GLY A 50 9.79 17.75 4.05
N PHE A 51 10.03 16.48 3.74
CA PHE A 51 11.25 15.69 3.96
C PHE A 51 12.60 16.42 3.84
N ARG A 52 12.70 17.46 3.01
CA ARG A 52 13.92 18.28 2.82
C ARG A 52 14.44 18.99 4.08
N SER A 53 13.66 19.22 5.14
CA SER A 53 14.16 19.95 6.33
C SER A 53 14.47 19.09 7.55
N LEU A 54 14.28 17.77 7.50
CA LEU A 54 14.64 16.85 8.58
C LEU A 54 16.17 16.71 8.80
N GLY A 55 16.98 17.59 8.21
CA GLY A 55 18.44 17.59 8.38
C GLY A 55 19.14 16.40 7.74
N LEU A 56 18.45 15.66 6.86
CA LEU A 56 19.05 14.64 6.02
C LEU A 56 19.69 15.33 4.81
N THR A 57 20.81 16.00 5.04
CA THR A 57 21.79 16.26 3.97
C THR A 57 22.23 14.91 3.41
N GLU A 58 22.67 14.86 2.14
CA GLU A 58 23.26 13.70 1.42
C GLU A 58 24.31 12.86 2.21
N ASP A 59 24.73 13.33 3.38
CA ASP A 59 25.82 12.82 4.21
C ASP A 59 25.37 12.14 5.53
N GLN A 60 24.06 12.03 5.82
CA GLN A 60 23.61 11.25 6.98
C GLN A 60 23.46 9.77 6.63
N SER A 61 24.58 9.03 6.75
CA SER A 61 24.57 7.57 6.68
C SER A 61 23.52 6.96 7.64
N PHE A 62 22.51 6.28 7.08
CA PHE A 62 21.56 5.46 7.84
C PHE A 62 22.28 4.22 8.40
N GLY A 63 23.05 4.40 9.48
CA GLY A 63 23.68 3.31 10.18
C GLY A 63 22.68 2.46 10.99
N PRO A 64 23.09 1.29 11.51
CA PRO A 64 22.25 0.44 12.37
C PRO A 64 21.67 1.16 13.61
N GLY A 65 22.32 2.25 14.06
CA GLY A 65 21.85 3.06 15.17
C GLY A 65 20.68 4.02 14.85
N SER A 66 20.28 4.16 13.59
CA SER A 66 19.20 5.06 13.14
C SER A 66 17.80 4.49 13.34
N TRP A 67 17.69 3.23 13.75
CA TRP A 67 16.42 2.53 13.95
C TRP A 67 16.20 2.18 15.42
N THR A 68 14.93 2.19 15.84
CA THR A 68 14.49 1.71 17.14
C THR A 68 13.59 0.51 16.93
N ARG A 69 13.90 -0.59 17.64
CA ARG A 69 13.03 -1.76 17.71
C ARG A 69 11.85 -1.44 18.62
N GLU A 70 10.64 -1.59 18.10
CA GLU A 70 9.41 -1.34 18.83
C GLU A 70 8.48 -2.55 18.77
N VAL A 71 7.84 -2.85 19.91
CA VAL A 71 6.75 -3.81 19.95
C VAL A 71 5.47 -3.06 19.59
N VAL A 72 4.77 -3.54 18.57
CA VAL A 72 3.56 -2.91 18.04
C VAL A 72 2.46 -3.94 17.86
N ASP A 73 1.23 -3.45 17.97
CA ASP A 73 0.05 -4.20 17.58
C ASP A 73 -0.16 -4.04 16.07
N ALA A 74 -0.29 -5.16 15.37
CA ALA A 74 -0.52 -5.23 13.93
C ALA A 74 -1.75 -6.11 13.62
N PRO A 75 -2.38 -5.94 12.44
CA PRO A 75 -3.43 -6.84 12.01
C PRO A 75 -2.96 -8.31 12.00
N ASP A 76 -3.78 -9.21 12.53
CA ASP A 76 -3.54 -10.64 12.40
C ASP A 76 -3.93 -11.11 11.00
N VAL A 77 -2.94 -11.19 10.11
CA VAL A 77 -3.15 -11.62 8.73
C VAL A 77 -3.48 -13.11 8.58
N THR A 78 -3.40 -13.91 9.66
CA THR A 78 -3.86 -15.31 9.61
C THR A 78 -5.36 -15.43 9.84
N ASP A 79 -6.00 -14.36 10.29
CA ASP A 79 -7.45 -14.29 10.49
C ASP A 79 -8.15 -13.77 9.23
N LYS A 80 -9.02 -14.62 8.68
CA LYS A 80 -9.78 -14.33 7.46
C LYS A 80 -10.63 -13.06 7.56
N GLU A 81 -11.32 -12.88 8.68
CA GLU A 81 -12.18 -11.71 8.87
C GLU A 81 -11.37 -10.43 8.91
N THR A 82 -10.17 -10.45 9.49
CA THR A 82 -9.23 -9.32 9.49
C THR A 82 -8.85 -8.90 8.07
N ILE A 83 -8.49 -9.86 7.22
CA ILE A 83 -8.18 -9.62 5.80
C ILE A 83 -9.40 -9.08 5.05
N VAL A 84 -10.58 -9.68 5.24
CA VAL A 84 -11.82 -9.26 4.60
C VAL A 84 -12.22 -7.85 5.02
N GLN A 85 -12.20 -7.50 6.30
CA GLN A 85 -12.56 -6.17 6.78
C GLN A 85 -11.60 -5.08 6.27
N LEU A 86 -10.29 -5.33 6.29
CA LEU A 86 -9.31 -4.39 5.71
C LEU A 86 -9.54 -4.19 4.21
N SER A 87 -9.86 -5.27 3.48
CA SER A 87 -10.18 -5.17 2.05
C SER A 87 -11.48 -4.38 1.79
N LYS A 88 -12.51 -4.53 2.63
CA LYS A 88 -13.76 -3.73 2.57
C LYS A 88 -13.48 -2.24 2.79
N MET A 89 -12.66 -1.89 3.80
CA MET A 89 -12.26 -0.49 4.05
C MET A 89 -11.52 0.11 2.85
N ASN A 90 -10.63 -0.68 2.26
CA ASN A 90 -9.90 -0.28 1.08
C ASN A 90 -10.79 -0.15 -0.15
N TYR A 91 -11.77 -1.03 -0.35
CA TYR A 91 -12.78 -0.88 -1.39
C TYR A 91 -13.56 0.42 -1.23
N ASN A 92 -13.97 0.73 0.01
CA ASN A 92 -14.67 1.97 0.34
C ASN A 92 -13.83 3.23 0.05
N SER A 93 -12.49 3.14 0.03
CA SER A 93 -11.61 4.26 -0.33
C SER A 93 -11.78 4.74 -1.78
N TYR A 94 -12.39 3.93 -2.66
CA TYR A 94 -12.61 4.28 -4.06
C TYR A 94 -13.75 5.27 -4.31
N THR A 95 -14.62 5.50 -3.32
CA THR A 95 -15.80 6.36 -3.46
C THR A 95 -15.92 7.33 -2.28
N GLU A 96 -16.70 8.39 -2.44
CA GLU A 96 -17.09 9.23 -1.31
C GLU A 96 -17.91 8.43 -0.29
N VAL A 97 -17.91 8.89 0.96
CA VAL A 97 -18.59 8.21 2.07
C VAL A 97 -20.08 8.03 1.75
N ALA A 98 -20.58 6.82 2.01
CA ALA A 98 -21.97 6.43 1.78
C ALA A 98 -22.43 6.46 0.30
N SER A 99 -21.50 6.40 -0.65
CA SER A 99 -21.82 6.17 -2.07
C SER A 99 -22.46 4.78 -2.29
N PRO A 100 -23.27 4.58 -3.35
CA PRO A 100 -23.81 3.27 -3.69
C PRO A 100 -22.72 2.21 -3.83
N GLY A 101 -22.92 1.04 -3.21
CA GLY A 101 -21.94 -0.06 -3.22
C GLY A 101 -20.91 -0.01 -2.09
N TRP A 102 -20.98 0.99 -1.19
CA TRP A 102 -20.18 1.03 0.03
C TRP A 102 -20.43 -0.20 0.90
N TYR A 103 -19.36 -0.89 1.32
CA TYR A 103 -19.47 -2.00 2.25
C TYR A 103 -19.81 -1.50 3.65
N ASP A 104 -20.82 -2.13 4.25
CA ASP A 104 -21.07 -1.99 5.69
C ASP A 104 -19.91 -2.63 6.47
N LEU A 105 -19.38 -1.86 7.42
CA LEU A 105 -18.30 -2.27 8.33
C LEU A 105 -18.87 -2.72 9.69
N GLU A 106 -20.16 -3.10 9.70
CA GLU A 106 -20.86 -3.79 10.78
C GLU A 106 -20.82 -3.02 12.11
N GLY A 107 -20.82 -1.68 12.02
CA GLY A 107 -20.84 -0.76 13.17
C GLY A 107 -19.55 -0.71 14.01
N ASN A 108 -18.51 -1.48 13.66
CA ASN A 108 -17.27 -1.54 14.44
C ASN A 108 -16.24 -0.46 14.04
N TRP A 109 -16.42 0.09 12.84
CA TRP A 109 -15.55 1.11 12.26
C TRP A 109 -16.35 2.27 11.71
N SER A 110 -15.88 3.48 12.00
CA SER A 110 -16.44 4.72 11.45
C SER A 110 -15.41 5.43 10.58
N VAL A 111 -15.89 6.22 9.61
CA VAL A 111 -15.00 7.12 8.87
C VAL A 111 -14.68 8.31 9.76
N ASN A 112 -13.41 8.47 10.11
CA ASN A 112 -12.89 9.58 10.90
C ASN A 112 -12.65 10.81 10.02
N SER A 113 -11.99 10.62 8.88
CA SER A 113 -11.68 11.68 7.92
C SER A 113 -11.50 11.13 6.52
N THR A 114 -11.54 12.02 5.53
CA THR A 114 -11.38 11.69 4.11
C THR A 114 -10.40 12.68 3.47
N PHE A 115 -9.70 12.29 2.41
CA PHE A 115 -8.70 13.15 1.77
C PHE A 115 -8.67 13.00 0.24
N GLY A 116 -8.23 14.06 -0.43
CA GLY A 116 -7.92 14.09 -1.86
C GLY A 116 -9.12 14.25 -2.82
N TRP A 117 -10.34 14.46 -2.32
CA TRP A 117 -11.55 14.55 -3.15
C TRP A 117 -11.66 15.85 -3.97
N GLU A 118 -11.05 16.94 -3.48
CA GLU A 118 -11.13 18.28 -4.07
C GLU A 118 -10.22 18.50 -5.29
N GLU A 119 -9.11 17.76 -5.39
CA GLU A 119 -8.11 17.93 -6.44
C GLU A 119 -7.66 16.58 -7.02
N ASP A 120 -6.84 16.65 -8.07
CA ASP A 120 -6.17 15.49 -8.64
C ASP A 120 -4.96 15.10 -7.79
N GLY A 121 -5.08 14.01 -7.02
CA GLY A 121 -3.98 13.47 -6.22
C GLY A 121 -4.35 12.18 -5.49
N VAL A 122 -3.58 11.87 -4.45
CA VAL A 122 -3.80 10.69 -3.60
C VAL A 122 -5.11 10.85 -2.82
N ARG A 123 -5.97 9.83 -2.89
CA ARG A 123 -7.31 9.81 -2.27
C ARG A 123 -7.44 8.69 -1.27
N GLY A 124 -8.41 8.81 -0.38
CA GLY A 124 -8.75 7.75 0.55
C GLY A 124 -9.46 8.24 1.80
N HIS A 125 -9.54 7.34 2.78
CA HIS A 125 -10.24 7.54 4.04
C HIS A 125 -9.39 7.09 5.21
N VAL A 126 -9.63 7.69 6.37
CA VAL A 126 -9.13 7.24 7.67
C VAL A 126 -10.30 6.64 8.43
N PHE A 127 -10.22 5.37 8.77
CA PHE A 127 -11.21 4.67 9.58
C PHE A 127 -10.76 4.63 11.04
N SER A 128 -11.68 4.80 11.98
CA SER A 128 -11.43 4.69 13.42
C SER A 128 -12.17 3.50 14.01
N SER A 129 -11.49 2.78 14.91
CA SER A 129 -12.14 1.75 15.72
C SER A 129 -13.19 2.38 16.65
N ALA A 130 -14.20 1.62 17.05
CA ALA A 130 -15.26 2.11 17.96
C ALA A 130 -14.74 2.69 19.29
N ASP A 131 -13.56 2.26 19.76
CA ASP A 131 -12.90 2.78 20.96
C ASP A 131 -11.84 3.86 20.69
N ASN A 132 -11.72 4.32 19.44
CA ASN A 132 -10.75 5.31 18.96
C ASN A 132 -9.29 4.96 19.27
N SER A 133 -8.97 3.68 19.51
CA SER A 133 -7.61 3.22 19.82
C SER A 133 -6.77 2.91 18.58
N THR A 134 -7.42 2.71 17.43
CA THR A 134 -6.77 2.36 16.16
C THR A 134 -7.36 3.17 15.01
N LEU A 135 -6.47 3.72 14.18
CA LEU A 135 -6.78 4.35 12.91
C LEU A 135 -6.22 3.52 11.76
N ILE A 136 -7.02 3.35 10.71
CA ILE A 136 -6.62 2.68 9.48
C ILE A 136 -6.68 3.70 8.36
N VAL A 137 -5.52 4.03 7.79
CA VAL A 137 -5.42 4.88 6.61
C VAL A 137 -5.55 3.99 5.38
N ALA A 138 -6.70 4.07 4.71
CA ALA A 138 -6.99 3.34 3.48
C ALA A 138 -6.69 4.24 2.28
N ILE A 139 -5.66 3.89 1.50
CA ILE A 139 -5.21 4.66 0.34
C ILE A 139 -5.82 4.05 -0.93
N LYS A 140 -6.59 4.85 -1.66
CA LYS A 140 -7.19 4.49 -2.93
C LYS A 140 -6.11 4.23 -3.98
N GLY A 141 -6.29 3.16 -4.74
CA GLY A 141 -5.50 2.91 -5.95
C GLY A 141 -6.10 3.53 -7.21
N THR A 142 -5.59 3.09 -8.35
CA THR A 142 -5.98 3.62 -9.64
C THR A 142 -7.41 3.24 -9.98
N SER A 143 -8.22 4.24 -10.37
CA SER A 143 -9.64 4.00 -10.65
C SER A 143 -9.81 3.00 -11.80
N ALA A 144 -10.70 2.01 -11.67
CA ALA A 144 -11.03 1.06 -12.74
C ALA A 144 -11.53 1.75 -14.03
N ALA A 145 -12.00 2.99 -13.87
CA ALA A 145 -12.20 3.99 -14.91
C ALA A 145 -11.05 4.13 -15.93
N ILE A 146 -9.80 3.84 -15.60
CA ILE A 146 -8.68 3.93 -16.56
C ILE A 146 -8.53 2.63 -17.38
N LEU A 147 -9.19 1.56 -16.93
CA LEU A 147 -9.36 0.30 -17.65
C LEU A 147 -10.65 0.29 -18.51
N GLY A 148 -11.36 1.42 -18.66
CA GLY A 148 -12.56 1.50 -19.52
C GLY A 148 -13.51 2.72 -19.47
N GLY A 149 -13.25 3.78 -18.69
CA GLY A 149 -14.03 5.04 -18.68
C GLY A 149 -13.62 6.03 -17.56
N GLY A 150 -12.91 7.12 -17.90
CA GLY A 150 -12.11 7.98 -17.00
C GLY A 150 -12.81 8.66 -15.80
N GLY A 151 -12.01 8.94 -14.75
CA GLY A 151 -12.38 9.71 -13.56
C GLY A 151 -11.34 10.79 -13.23
N GLY A 152 -11.62 11.69 -12.27
CA GLY A 152 -10.83 12.90 -12.01
C GLY A 152 -9.31 12.67 -11.87
N THR A 153 -8.87 11.75 -11.01
CA THR A 153 -7.42 11.52 -10.74
C THR A 153 -6.70 10.71 -11.81
N ALA A 154 -7.40 10.28 -12.87
CA ALA A 154 -6.95 9.19 -13.72
C ALA A 154 -5.55 9.42 -14.33
N THR A 155 -5.31 10.62 -14.85
CA THR A 155 -4.05 10.91 -15.55
C THR A 155 -2.84 10.82 -14.61
N ARG A 156 -2.97 11.28 -13.36
CA ARG A 156 -1.88 11.28 -12.37
C ARG A 156 -1.66 9.90 -11.77
N ASP A 157 -2.72 9.15 -11.52
CA ASP A 157 -2.66 7.76 -11.07
C ASP A 157 -1.84 6.94 -12.08
N LYS A 158 -2.21 6.99 -13.37
CA LYS A 158 -1.51 6.28 -14.45
C LYS A 158 -0.04 6.65 -14.59
N THR A 159 0.29 7.94 -14.45
CA THR A 159 1.69 8.38 -14.51
C THR A 159 2.49 7.78 -13.36
N ASN A 160 1.96 7.79 -12.12
CA ASN A 160 2.65 7.24 -10.96
C ASN A 160 2.72 5.71 -11.01
N ASP A 161 1.68 5.03 -11.49
CA ASP A 161 1.70 3.58 -11.73
C ASP A 161 2.87 3.18 -12.63
N ASN A 162 2.94 3.82 -13.80
CA ASN A 162 4.00 3.53 -14.77
C ASN A 162 5.38 3.96 -14.25
N LEU A 163 5.47 5.05 -13.48
CA LEU A 163 6.74 5.52 -12.95
C LEU A 163 7.29 4.58 -11.86
N LEU A 164 6.42 4.09 -10.97
CA LEU A 164 6.82 3.25 -9.84
C LEU A 164 6.99 1.77 -10.23
N PHE A 165 6.10 1.23 -11.09
CA PHE A 165 5.95 -0.22 -11.28
C PHE A 165 6.26 -0.73 -12.69
N SER A 166 6.73 0.13 -13.59
CA SER A 166 7.28 -0.32 -14.87
C SER A 166 8.81 -0.44 -14.81
N CYS A 167 9.38 -1.21 -15.72
CA CYS A 167 10.81 -1.36 -15.79
C CYS A 167 11.50 -0.16 -16.41
N CYS A 168 10.89 0.51 -17.40
CA CYS A 168 11.46 1.70 -18.04
C CYS A 168 10.38 2.71 -18.44
N CYS A 169 9.74 3.34 -17.45
CA CYS A 169 8.73 4.39 -17.64
C CYS A 169 7.62 4.04 -18.63
N ALA A 170 7.15 2.80 -18.58
CA ALA A 170 6.15 2.23 -19.46
C ALA A 170 6.49 2.29 -20.95
N LYS A 171 7.77 2.13 -21.27
CA LYS A 171 8.21 1.93 -22.65
C LYS A 171 8.04 0.47 -23.05
N VAL A 172 6.99 0.17 -23.81
CA VAL A 172 6.72 -1.18 -24.33
C VAL A 172 7.28 -1.38 -25.75
N ASP A 173 6.94 -0.47 -26.67
CA ASP A 173 7.43 -0.51 -28.05
C ASP A 173 7.52 0.89 -28.68
N LEU A 174 7.83 0.97 -29.98
CA LEU A 174 8.01 2.22 -30.72
C LEU A 174 6.74 3.07 -30.80
N THR A 175 5.55 2.50 -30.64
CA THR A 175 4.27 3.22 -30.67
C THR A 175 3.94 3.93 -29.35
N TRP A 176 4.65 3.59 -28.27
CA TRP A 176 4.46 4.19 -26.95
C TRP A 176 5.38 5.39 -26.70
N ARG A 177 4.80 6.44 -26.11
CA ARG A 177 5.56 7.48 -25.40
C ARG A 177 5.55 7.11 -23.92
N GLY A 178 6.74 6.90 -23.35
CA GLY A 178 6.88 6.62 -21.93
C GLY A 178 6.46 7.81 -21.06
N VAL A 179 6.33 7.59 -19.76
CA VAL A 179 6.02 8.65 -18.78
C VAL A 179 7.26 9.45 -18.36
N CYS A 180 8.44 9.04 -18.82
CA CYS A 180 9.71 9.74 -18.69
C CYS A 180 10.63 9.41 -19.88
N ASP A 181 11.69 10.18 -20.06
CA ASP A 181 12.62 10.07 -21.20
C ASP A 181 13.89 9.24 -20.88
N CYS A 182 13.81 8.30 -19.93
CA CYS A 182 14.98 7.50 -19.50
C CYS A 182 15.31 6.32 -20.41
N HIS A 183 14.49 6.03 -21.42
CA HIS A 183 14.74 4.97 -22.39
C HIS A 183 15.89 5.35 -23.33
N THR A 184 16.90 4.50 -23.45
CA THR A 184 18.11 4.77 -24.25
C THR A 184 18.21 3.90 -25.52
N GLY A 185 17.12 3.20 -25.87
CA GLY A 185 17.03 2.36 -27.08
C GLY A 185 17.06 0.85 -26.79
N GLY A 186 16.38 0.05 -27.62
CA GLY A 186 16.23 -1.39 -27.37
C GLY A 186 15.58 -1.68 -26.02
N SER A 187 16.11 -2.64 -25.26
CA SER A 187 15.71 -2.91 -23.87
C SER A 187 16.66 -2.25 -22.86
N LYS A 188 17.09 -1.01 -23.12
CA LYS A 188 18.02 -0.26 -22.26
C LYS A 188 17.34 0.93 -21.60
N CYS A 189 17.64 1.15 -20.33
CA CYS A 189 17.14 2.27 -19.55
C CYS A 189 18.25 2.90 -18.70
N ASN A 190 18.25 4.23 -18.57
CA ASN A 190 19.18 4.92 -17.69
C ASN A 190 18.70 4.86 -16.25
N GLN A 191 19.50 4.28 -15.35
CA GLN A 191 19.09 4.06 -13.95
C GLN A 191 18.98 5.37 -13.17
N ASN A 192 19.97 6.26 -13.28
CA ASN A 192 19.95 7.54 -12.56
C ASN A 192 18.74 8.40 -12.94
N CYS A 193 18.39 8.42 -14.23
CA CYS A 193 17.22 9.11 -14.74
C CYS A 193 15.91 8.53 -14.16
N LEU A 194 15.82 7.20 -14.01
CA LEU A 194 14.64 6.56 -13.40
C LEU A 194 14.49 6.98 -11.94
N GLU A 195 15.59 6.99 -11.19
CA GLU A 195 15.66 7.41 -9.78
C GLU A 195 15.26 8.89 -9.60
N ASP A 196 15.77 9.77 -10.48
CA ASP A 196 15.39 11.18 -10.51
C ASP A 196 13.91 11.38 -10.81
N SER A 197 13.37 10.59 -11.74
CA SER A 197 11.97 10.69 -12.16
C SER A 197 11.02 10.29 -11.03
N VAL A 198 11.30 9.19 -10.31
CA VAL A 198 10.47 8.72 -9.18
C VAL A 198 10.54 9.63 -7.97
N SER A 199 11.66 10.35 -7.78
CA SER A 199 11.94 11.16 -6.57
C SER A 199 11.44 12.61 -6.65
N SER A 200 10.77 13.01 -7.74
CA SER A 200 10.30 14.38 -7.91
C SER A 200 9.30 14.81 -6.80
N ASP A 201 9.31 16.10 -6.43
CA ASP A 201 8.47 16.62 -5.32
C ASP A 201 6.95 16.39 -5.53
N ASN A 202 6.51 16.16 -6.76
CA ASN A 202 5.11 15.86 -7.13
C ASN A 202 4.77 14.36 -7.14
N ALA A 203 5.71 13.49 -6.74
CA ALA A 203 5.49 12.05 -6.68
C ALA A 203 4.44 11.70 -5.61
N TYR A 204 3.57 10.74 -5.91
CA TYR A 204 2.52 10.30 -4.99
C TYR A 204 3.06 9.79 -3.65
N TYR A 205 4.29 9.26 -3.64
CA TYR A 205 4.97 8.86 -2.40
C TYR A 205 5.11 10.03 -1.41
N ASN A 206 5.50 11.22 -1.88
CA ASN A 206 5.64 12.40 -1.03
C ASN A 206 4.30 12.88 -0.45
N ILE A 207 3.24 12.78 -1.25
CA ILE A 207 1.87 13.13 -0.83
C ILE A 207 1.38 12.14 0.24
N ALA A 208 1.52 10.83 -0.01
CA ALA A 208 1.09 9.78 0.91
C ALA A 208 1.81 9.89 2.28
N MET A 209 3.10 10.21 2.24
CA MET A 209 3.90 10.48 3.44
C MET A 209 3.39 11.67 4.25
N THR A 210 3.03 12.76 3.57
CA THR A 210 2.45 13.96 4.22
C THR A 210 1.12 13.61 4.92
N ILE A 211 0.29 12.78 4.29
CA ILE A 211 -0.97 12.29 4.87
C ILE A 211 -0.69 11.46 6.14
N LEU A 212 0.24 10.50 6.07
CA LEU A 212 0.59 9.66 7.22
C LEU A 212 1.06 10.51 8.41
N TRP A 213 1.93 11.49 8.17
CA TRP A 213 2.40 12.37 9.22
C TRP A 213 1.31 13.25 9.82
N ALA A 214 0.45 13.82 8.99
CA ALA A 214 -0.69 14.60 9.48
C ALA A 214 -1.58 13.75 10.41
N VAL A 215 -1.86 12.50 10.04
CA VAL A 215 -2.61 11.56 10.90
C VAL A 215 -1.87 11.28 12.21
N GLN A 216 -0.58 10.95 12.16
CA GLN A 216 0.20 10.65 13.36
C GLN A 216 0.39 11.84 14.29
N ASP A 217 0.49 13.06 13.74
CA ASP A 217 0.63 14.29 14.53
C ASP A 217 -0.69 14.72 15.17
N MET A 218 -1.82 14.50 14.47
CA MET A 218 -3.16 14.75 15.04
C MET A 218 -3.55 13.72 16.11
N TYR A 219 -3.06 12.48 16.00
CA TYR A 219 -3.45 11.37 16.86
C TYR A 219 -2.22 10.65 17.46
N PRO A 220 -1.42 11.32 18.31
CA PRO A 220 -0.11 10.81 18.76
C PRO A 220 -0.20 9.54 19.61
N ASP A 221 -1.30 9.34 20.32
CA ASP A 221 -1.51 8.19 21.22
C ASP A 221 -2.33 7.05 20.56
N THR A 222 -2.65 7.19 19.27
CA THR A 222 -3.48 6.22 18.54
C THR A 222 -2.63 5.34 17.65
N LYS A 223 -2.96 4.04 17.59
CA LYS A 223 -2.29 3.10 16.69
C LYS A 223 -2.67 3.44 15.26
N VAL A 224 -1.70 3.60 14.37
CA VAL A 224 -1.96 3.88 12.96
C VAL A 224 -1.51 2.68 12.13
N TRP A 225 -2.40 2.17 11.30
CA TRP A 225 -2.13 1.13 10.31
C TRP A 225 -2.42 1.63 8.90
N LEU A 226 -1.80 1.01 7.90
CA LEU A 226 -2.00 1.33 6.50
C LEU A 226 -2.68 0.17 5.78
N THR A 227 -3.58 0.50 4.87
CA THR A 227 -4.07 -0.42 3.86
C THR A 227 -4.24 0.28 2.52
N GLY A 228 -4.20 -0.48 1.44
CA GLY A 228 -4.34 0.06 0.10
C GLY A 228 -4.32 -1.03 -0.95
N HIS A 229 -4.89 -0.72 -2.11
CA HIS A 229 -5.00 -1.62 -3.24
C HIS A 229 -4.31 -1.02 -4.46
N SER A 230 -3.73 -1.86 -5.34
CA SER A 230 -3.07 -1.39 -6.57
C SER A 230 -2.04 -0.29 -6.26
N LEU A 231 -2.06 0.85 -6.97
CA LEU A 231 -1.22 2.03 -6.67
C LEU A 231 -1.23 2.44 -5.19
N GLY A 232 -2.41 2.50 -4.55
CA GLY A 232 -2.55 2.94 -3.17
C GLY A 232 -1.94 1.96 -2.18
N GLY A 233 -1.99 0.66 -2.50
CA GLY A 233 -1.30 -0.36 -1.73
C GLY A 233 0.22 -0.26 -1.88
N GLY A 234 0.72 -0.01 -3.09
CA GLY A 234 2.14 0.24 -3.31
C GLY A 234 2.64 1.44 -2.49
N LEU A 235 1.92 2.56 -2.49
CA LEU A 235 2.23 3.70 -1.62
C LEU A 235 2.23 3.32 -0.14
N GLY A 236 1.20 2.60 0.31
CA GLY A 236 1.11 2.10 1.68
C GLY A 236 2.30 1.22 2.06
N ALA A 237 2.74 0.33 1.17
CA ALA A 237 3.89 -0.54 1.39
C ALA A 237 5.20 0.22 1.49
N LEU A 238 5.44 1.19 0.59
CA LEU A 238 6.62 2.05 0.64
C LEU A 238 6.70 2.83 1.96
N LEU A 239 5.56 3.34 2.45
CA LEU A 239 5.48 4.00 3.76
C LEU A 239 5.67 3.01 4.92
N GLY A 240 5.05 1.83 4.85
CA GLY A 240 5.18 0.77 5.85
C GLY A 240 6.63 0.32 6.01
N LEU A 241 7.34 0.15 4.89
CA LEU A 241 8.77 -0.14 4.85
C LEU A 241 9.60 0.99 5.48
N THR A 242 9.35 2.24 5.08
CA THR A 242 10.14 3.41 5.49
C THR A 242 9.96 3.76 6.97
N PHE A 243 8.74 3.64 7.49
CA PHE A 243 8.38 4.12 8.83
C PHE A 243 8.07 2.99 9.82
N GLY A 244 8.16 1.72 9.40
CA GLY A 244 7.84 0.57 10.23
C GLY A 244 6.37 0.53 10.67
N VAL A 245 5.46 1.11 9.88
CA VAL A 245 4.03 1.17 10.19
C VAL A 245 3.35 -0.13 9.74
N PRO A 246 2.56 -0.80 10.59
CA PRO A 246 1.83 -2.01 10.20
C PRO A 246 0.98 -1.77 8.96
N THR A 247 1.16 -2.61 7.94
CA THR A 247 0.62 -2.40 6.60
C THR A 247 0.14 -3.72 6.00
N VAL A 248 -1.09 -3.72 5.49
CA VAL A 248 -1.67 -4.84 4.73
C VAL A 248 -2.21 -4.30 3.41
N THR A 249 -1.65 -4.76 2.30
CA THR A 249 -2.04 -4.31 0.95
C THR A 249 -2.74 -5.40 0.17
N PHE A 250 -3.47 -5.01 -0.88
CA PHE A 250 -4.25 -5.93 -1.72
C PHE A 250 -3.90 -5.76 -3.20
N GLU A 251 -3.62 -6.85 -3.90
CA GLU A 251 -3.37 -6.88 -5.36
C GLU A 251 -2.42 -5.75 -5.80
N VAL A 252 -1.29 -5.63 -5.10
CA VAL A 252 -0.28 -4.58 -5.35
C VAL A 252 0.66 -5.02 -6.47
N PRO A 253 1.04 -4.14 -7.42
CA PRO A 253 2.19 -4.42 -8.28
C PRO A 253 3.48 -4.50 -7.45
N GLY A 254 4.47 -5.30 -7.88
CA GLY A 254 5.71 -5.47 -7.11
C GLY A 254 6.35 -4.14 -6.69
N ASP A 255 6.42 -3.87 -5.39
CA ASP A 255 6.83 -2.57 -4.83
C ASP A 255 8.33 -2.48 -4.54
N ARG A 256 9.06 -3.60 -4.59
CA ARG A 256 10.48 -3.63 -4.24
C ARG A 256 11.35 -2.83 -5.19
N LEU A 257 11.04 -2.85 -6.49
CA LEU A 257 11.73 -2.03 -7.49
C LEU A 257 11.56 -0.53 -7.20
N ALA A 258 10.34 -0.11 -6.84
CA ALA A 258 10.05 1.26 -6.48
C ALA A 258 10.81 1.68 -5.20
N ALA A 259 10.83 0.81 -4.18
CA ALA A 259 11.57 1.05 -2.95
C ALA A 259 13.07 1.23 -3.18
N GLN A 260 13.66 0.45 -4.08
CA GLN A 260 15.07 0.56 -4.47
C GLN A 260 15.36 1.88 -5.19
N ARG A 261 14.54 2.26 -6.17
CA ARG A 261 14.73 3.50 -6.95
C ARG A 261 14.54 4.77 -6.14
N LEU A 262 13.66 4.73 -5.15
CA LEU A 262 13.44 5.82 -4.19
C LEU A 262 14.50 5.87 -3.09
N HIS A 263 15.48 4.95 -3.10
CA HIS A 263 16.50 4.81 -2.06
C HIS A 263 15.90 4.78 -0.65
N LEU A 264 14.76 4.09 -0.49
CA LEU A 264 14.04 4.12 0.77
C LEU A 264 14.91 3.51 1.88
N PRO A 265 15.00 4.19 3.05
CA PRO A 265 15.80 3.68 4.14
C PRO A 265 15.13 2.41 4.66
N GLY A 266 15.81 1.27 4.48
CA GLY A 266 15.44 0.00 5.08
C GLY A 266 16.30 -0.27 6.33
N PRO A 267 15.74 -0.83 7.41
CA PRO A 267 16.55 -1.27 8.53
C PRO A 267 17.61 -2.30 8.09
N PRO A 268 18.86 -2.22 8.55
CA PRO A 268 19.83 -3.28 8.28
C PRO A 268 19.35 -4.58 8.94
N ALA A 269 19.39 -5.69 8.20
CA ALA A 269 18.99 -7.03 8.66
C ALA A 269 17.55 -7.12 9.20
N ILE A 270 16.57 -6.66 8.40
CA ILE A 270 15.13 -6.87 8.69
C ILE A 270 14.86 -8.36 8.87
N ASN A 271 14.26 -8.73 10.02
CA ASN A 271 13.59 -10.01 10.14
C ASN A 271 12.17 -9.87 9.57
N TRP A 272 11.96 -10.35 8.34
CA TRP A 272 10.67 -10.27 7.67
C TRP A 272 9.57 -11.05 8.37
N ASP A 273 9.91 -12.04 9.20
CA ASP A 273 8.92 -12.79 9.99
C ASP A 273 8.25 -11.93 11.07
N ASP A 274 8.96 -10.92 11.59
CA ASP A 274 8.43 -9.99 12.60
C ASP A 274 7.86 -8.72 11.97
N PHE A 275 8.46 -8.25 10.87
CA PHE A 275 8.10 -6.98 10.26
C PHE A 275 6.64 -6.99 9.73
N PRO A 276 5.78 -6.05 10.17
CA PRO A 276 4.34 -6.08 9.88
C PRO A 276 4.00 -5.47 8.52
N LEU A 277 4.60 -5.99 7.44
CA LEU A 277 4.32 -5.59 6.06
C LEU A 277 3.89 -6.82 5.26
N PHE A 278 2.63 -6.81 4.83
CA PHE A 278 2.01 -7.92 4.15
C PHE A 278 1.32 -7.49 2.86
N HIS A 279 1.46 -8.32 1.83
CA HIS A 279 0.79 -8.15 0.54
C HIS A 279 -0.12 -9.35 0.29
N VAL A 280 -1.41 -9.11 0.25
CA VAL A 280 -2.42 -10.11 -0.10
C VAL A 280 -2.68 -10.00 -1.60
N GLY A 281 -2.58 -11.11 -2.32
CA GLY A 281 -2.82 -11.12 -3.76
C GLY A 281 -3.21 -12.49 -4.27
N HIS A 282 -3.55 -12.60 -5.56
CA HIS A 282 -3.91 -13.89 -6.15
C HIS A 282 -3.32 -14.13 -7.56
N THR A 283 -3.13 -15.40 -7.92
CA THR A 283 -2.48 -15.80 -9.19
C THR A 283 -3.27 -15.40 -10.45
N ALA A 284 -4.56 -15.09 -10.34
CA ALA A 284 -5.35 -14.62 -11.47
C ALA A 284 -5.15 -13.12 -11.78
N ASP A 285 -4.55 -12.34 -10.87
CA ASP A 285 -4.36 -10.91 -11.08
C ASP A 285 -3.08 -10.67 -11.91
N PRO A 286 -3.18 -10.17 -13.15
CA PRO A 286 -2.00 -9.89 -13.96
C PRO A 286 -1.12 -8.76 -13.40
N ILE A 287 -1.65 -7.86 -12.56
CA ILE A 287 -0.89 -6.76 -11.97
C ILE A 287 -0.02 -7.27 -10.81
N PHE A 288 -0.60 -7.97 -9.85
CA PHE A 288 0.14 -8.62 -8.77
C PHE A 288 1.23 -9.58 -9.30
N GLN A 289 0.95 -10.28 -10.40
CA GLN A 289 1.91 -11.18 -11.06
C GLN A 289 2.98 -10.45 -11.91
N GLY A 290 2.85 -9.14 -12.15
CA GLY A 290 3.73 -8.35 -13.01
C GLY A 290 3.71 -8.77 -14.49
N VAL A 291 2.57 -9.28 -14.98
CA VAL A 291 2.37 -9.72 -16.37
C VAL A 291 1.41 -8.82 -17.15
N CYS A 292 0.99 -7.69 -16.58
CA CYS A 292 0.11 -6.72 -17.23
C CYS A 292 0.87 -5.72 -18.13
N ASN A 293 1.56 -6.25 -19.15
CA ASN A 293 2.43 -5.48 -20.04
C ASN A 293 2.41 -5.93 -21.52
N GLY A 294 1.80 -7.07 -21.85
CA GLY A 294 1.85 -7.63 -23.22
C GLY A 294 0.99 -6.87 -24.24
N PRO A 295 1.33 -6.90 -25.55
CA PRO A 295 0.67 -6.11 -26.62
C PRO A 295 -0.79 -6.51 -26.91
N ARG A 296 -1.28 -7.59 -26.29
CA ARG A 296 -2.69 -8.03 -26.36
C ARG A 296 -3.44 -7.86 -25.03
N SER A 297 -2.80 -7.25 -24.03
CA SER A 297 -3.40 -7.07 -22.70
C SER A 297 -4.26 -5.81 -22.66
N ALA A 298 -5.28 -5.80 -21.80
CA ALA A 298 -6.06 -4.60 -21.54
C ALA A 298 -5.20 -3.46 -20.97
N CYS A 299 -4.20 -3.79 -20.12
CA CYS A 299 -3.23 -2.82 -19.61
C CYS A 299 -2.52 -2.08 -20.76
N TYR A 300 -2.07 -2.81 -21.78
CA TYR A 300 -1.45 -2.21 -22.96
C TYR A 300 -2.39 -1.18 -23.62
N TYR A 301 -3.63 -1.56 -23.92
CA TYR A 301 -4.57 -0.62 -24.56
C TYR A 301 -4.96 0.57 -23.66
N SER A 302 -4.89 0.41 -22.35
CA SER A 302 -5.10 1.48 -21.36
C SER A 302 -3.83 2.30 -21.07
N GLY A 303 -2.69 1.94 -21.66
CA GLY A 303 -1.40 2.62 -21.51
C GLY A 303 -0.67 2.33 -20.21
N PHE A 304 -0.89 1.16 -19.61
CA PHE A 304 -0.15 0.64 -18.47
C PHE A 304 0.84 -0.43 -18.91
N ALA A 305 2.04 -0.40 -18.33
CA ALA A 305 3.05 -1.43 -18.47
C ALA A 305 3.59 -1.81 -17.08
N LEU A 306 2.78 -2.57 -16.36
CA LEU A 306 3.09 -2.97 -14.98
C LEU A 306 3.89 -4.27 -15.06
N GLU A 307 5.20 -4.13 -14.87
CA GLU A 307 6.19 -5.19 -15.08
C GLU A 307 6.83 -5.67 -13.78
N SER A 308 6.77 -4.85 -12.72
CA SER A 308 7.27 -5.25 -11.41
C SER A 308 6.35 -6.30 -10.78
N LYS A 309 6.96 -7.33 -10.20
CA LYS A 309 6.30 -8.46 -9.54
C LYS A 309 6.88 -8.76 -8.17
N CYS A 310 8.06 -8.23 -7.86
CA CYS A 310 8.69 -8.53 -6.60
C CYS A 310 8.25 -7.59 -5.49
N HIS A 311 7.88 -8.18 -4.36
CA HIS A 311 7.36 -7.47 -3.21
C HIS A 311 8.40 -7.28 -2.12
N THR A 312 8.20 -6.23 -1.33
CA THR A 312 8.80 -6.12 0.00
C THR A 312 7.99 -6.95 1.01
N GLY A 313 8.41 -7.03 2.28
CA GLY A 313 7.59 -7.73 3.29
C GLY A 313 7.36 -9.22 3.00
N ARG A 314 6.12 -9.66 3.25
CA ARG A 314 5.64 -11.04 3.01
C ARG A 314 4.41 -11.04 2.13
N THR A 315 4.30 -12.00 1.23
CA THR A 315 3.14 -12.18 0.35
C THR A 315 2.26 -13.33 0.84
N CYS A 316 0.95 -13.11 0.87
CA CYS A 316 -0.08 -14.11 1.15
C CYS A 316 -0.84 -14.35 -0.17
N VAL A 317 -0.43 -15.37 -0.93
CA VAL A 317 -0.87 -15.56 -2.32
C VAL A 317 -1.91 -16.67 -2.42
N TYR A 318 -3.11 -16.31 -2.86
CA TYR A 318 -4.16 -17.28 -3.20
C TYR A 318 -3.94 -17.79 -4.63
N ASP A 319 -4.27 -19.05 -4.90
CA ASP A 319 -4.10 -19.65 -6.24
C ASP A 319 -5.41 -20.10 -6.90
N PRO A 320 -6.35 -19.18 -7.20
CA PRO A 320 -7.61 -19.53 -7.87
C PRO A 320 -7.40 -20.02 -9.31
N VAL A 321 -6.24 -19.77 -9.93
CA VAL A 321 -5.93 -20.31 -11.27
C VAL A 321 -5.78 -21.83 -11.19
N ALA A 322 -4.96 -22.33 -10.26
CA ALA A 322 -4.77 -23.77 -10.10
C ALA A 322 -5.96 -24.44 -9.38
N GLU A 323 -6.54 -23.77 -8.38
CA GLU A 323 -7.56 -24.37 -7.51
C GLU A 323 -8.98 -24.30 -8.08
N ASP A 324 -9.32 -23.22 -8.79
CA ASP A 324 -10.69 -22.96 -9.26
C ASP A 324 -10.78 -22.70 -10.77
N ASN A 325 -9.68 -22.91 -11.51
CA ASN A 325 -9.61 -22.72 -12.97
C ASN A 325 -9.96 -21.28 -13.41
N TRP A 326 -9.62 -20.28 -12.59
CA TRP A 326 -9.69 -18.88 -13.00
C TRP A 326 -8.70 -18.62 -14.14
N ARG A 327 -9.07 -17.68 -15.00
CA ARG A 327 -8.15 -17.16 -16.01
C ARG A 327 -7.44 -15.95 -15.46
N VAL A 328 -6.17 -15.78 -15.84
CA VAL A 328 -5.45 -14.53 -15.61
C VAL A 328 -6.14 -13.43 -16.43
N ASP A 329 -6.75 -12.46 -15.75
CA ASP A 329 -7.60 -11.45 -16.36
C ASP A 329 -7.58 -10.16 -15.54
N ILE A 330 -7.44 -9.02 -16.20
CA ILE A 330 -7.39 -7.71 -15.53
C ILE A 330 -8.64 -7.44 -14.69
N ARG A 331 -9.79 -8.04 -15.01
CA ARG A 331 -11.02 -7.89 -14.23
C ARG A 331 -10.91 -8.52 -12.85
N THR A 332 -10.04 -9.51 -12.68
CA THR A 332 -9.78 -10.14 -11.38
C THR A 332 -8.88 -9.28 -10.49
N HIS A 333 -8.20 -8.26 -11.04
CA HIS A 333 -7.54 -7.22 -10.24
C HIS A 333 -8.53 -6.33 -9.48
N ARG A 334 -9.81 -6.29 -9.90
CA ARG A 334 -10.78 -5.41 -9.23
C ARG A 334 -10.99 -5.94 -7.82
N LEU A 335 -10.76 -5.08 -6.83
CA LEU A 335 -10.87 -5.44 -5.42
C LEU A 335 -12.25 -6.07 -5.06
N PHE A 336 -13.33 -5.71 -5.74
CA PHE A 336 -14.62 -6.40 -5.58
C PHE A 336 -14.53 -7.90 -5.90
N ASP A 337 -13.97 -8.26 -7.06
CA ASP A 337 -13.83 -9.66 -7.50
C ASP A 337 -12.87 -10.43 -6.57
N THR A 338 -11.80 -9.78 -6.10
CA THR A 338 -10.90 -10.34 -5.09
C THR A 338 -11.64 -10.63 -3.77
N ILE A 339 -12.42 -9.67 -3.26
CA ILE A 339 -13.16 -9.82 -2.00
C ILE A 339 -14.18 -10.95 -2.08
N GLU A 340 -15.07 -10.88 -3.07
CA GLU A 340 -16.21 -11.80 -3.18
C GLU A 340 -15.79 -13.18 -3.70
N GLY A 341 -14.87 -13.22 -4.66
CA GLY A 341 -14.47 -14.44 -5.36
C GLY A 341 -13.29 -15.18 -4.75
N VAL A 342 -12.48 -14.53 -3.90
CA VAL A 342 -11.28 -15.14 -3.29
C VAL A 342 -11.31 -15.03 -1.77
N LEU A 343 -11.27 -13.81 -1.22
CA LEU A 343 -11.04 -13.59 0.21
C LEU A 343 -12.16 -14.15 1.10
N LYS A 344 -13.42 -13.98 0.70
CA LYS A 344 -14.58 -14.49 1.46
C LYS A 344 -14.75 -16.00 1.37
N VAL A 345 -14.27 -16.64 0.30
CA VAL A 345 -14.57 -18.05 0.02
C VAL A 345 -13.41 -19.00 0.28
N LYS A 346 -12.18 -18.49 0.42
CA LYS A 346 -10.98 -19.28 0.73
C LYS A 346 -10.45 -18.99 2.14
N GLU A 347 -9.58 -19.87 2.63
CA GLU A 347 -8.80 -19.64 3.85
C GLU A 347 -7.52 -18.86 3.53
N VAL A 348 -7.02 -18.11 4.50
CA VAL A 348 -5.84 -17.27 4.27
C VAL A 348 -4.60 -18.15 4.06
N PRO A 349 -3.91 -18.05 2.92
CA PRO A 349 -2.69 -18.81 2.67
C PRO A 349 -1.57 -18.33 3.60
N LYS A 350 -0.58 -19.20 3.82
CA LYS A 350 0.59 -18.84 4.61
C LYS A 350 1.35 -17.70 3.93
N CYS A 351 1.52 -16.59 4.66
CA CYS A 351 2.32 -15.47 4.20
C CYS A 351 3.81 -15.78 4.29
N GLN A 352 4.58 -15.48 3.24
CA GLN A 352 6.01 -15.77 3.19
C GLN A 352 6.81 -14.70 2.44
N GLN A 353 8.09 -14.57 2.75
CA GLN A 353 8.98 -13.68 2.01
C GLN A 353 9.26 -14.24 0.62
N GLU A 354 9.27 -13.37 -0.39
CA GLU A 354 9.77 -13.73 -1.71
C GLU A 354 11.30 -13.82 -1.70
N VAL A 355 11.83 -14.99 -2.02
CA VAL A 355 13.28 -15.25 -2.11
C VAL A 355 13.68 -15.42 -3.56
N GLY A 356 14.75 -14.72 -3.99
CA GLY A 356 15.29 -14.85 -5.34
C GLY A 356 14.40 -14.27 -6.45
N CYS A 357 13.39 -13.47 -6.11
CA CYS A 357 12.59 -12.77 -7.12
C CYS A 357 13.45 -11.71 -7.82
N VAL A 358 13.30 -11.58 -9.14
CA VAL A 358 14.00 -10.59 -9.97
C VAL A 358 12.97 -9.88 -10.84
N ASP A 359 12.93 -8.56 -10.72
CA ASP A 359 12.18 -7.67 -11.61
C ASP A 359 13.01 -7.38 -12.86
N CYS A 360 12.33 -7.07 -13.96
CA CYS A 360 12.95 -6.44 -15.13
C CYS A 360 14.14 -7.20 -15.75
N SER A 361 14.14 -8.54 -15.70
CA SER A 361 15.23 -9.37 -16.24
C SER A 361 15.48 -9.19 -17.74
N ASN A 362 14.52 -8.60 -18.46
CA ASN A 362 14.62 -8.32 -19.89
C ASN A 362 15.20 -6.93 -20.19
N TRP A 363 15.52 -6.15 -19.17
CA TRP A 363 16.03 -4.78 -19.28
C TRP A 363 17.49 -4.69 -18.82
N GLU A 364 18.27 -3.89 -19.55
CA GLU A 364 19.63 -3.51 -19.19
C GLU A 364 19.61 -2.09 -18.61
N PHE A 365 20.14 -1.93 -17.39
CA PHE A 365 20.20 -0.65 -16.69
C PHE A 365 21.64 -0.11 -16.70
N SER A 366 21.80 1.15 -17.12
CA SER A 366 23.11 1.81 -17.27
C SER A 366 23.20 3.15 -16.54
#